data_AF-A0A7C6XZ22-F1
#
_entry.id   AF-A0A7C6XZ22-F1
#
_cell.length_a   1.000
_cell.length_b   1.000
_cell.length_c   1.000
_cell.angle_alpha   90.00
_cell.angle_beta   90.00
_cell.angle_gamma   90.00
#
_symmetry.space_group_name_H-M   'P 1'
#
loop_
_entity.id
_entity.type
_entity.pdbx_description
1 polymer ?
#
loop_
_entity_poly.entity_id
_entity_poly.type
_entity_poly.pdbx_seq_one_letter_code
_entity_poly.pdbx_strand_id
1 'polypeptide(L)' 'MRVLITGGAGFIGSHLCDLLLEQGHQVIAMDNLITGSERNIA' A
#
# COMPACT_ATOMS: atom_id res chain seq x y z
N MET A 1 -14.37 -1.03 -3.42
CA MET A 1 -14.18 -2.40 -2.85
C MET A 1 -13.29 -2.31 -1.61
N ARG A 2 -13.20 -3.37 -0.80
CA ARG A 2 -12.19 -3.49 0.26
C ARG A 2 -11.04 -4.36 -0.23
N VAL A 3 -9.81 -3.86 -0.15
CA VAL A 3 -8.61 -4.50 -0.70
C VAL A 3 -7.53 -4.60 0.38
N LEU A 4 -6.91 -5.77 0.50
CA LEU A 4 -5.71 -6.00 1.31
C LEU A 4 -4.50 -6.08 0.36
N ILE A 5 -3.48 -5.25 0.60
CA ILE A 5 -2.22 -5.29 -0.13
C ILE A 5 -1.13 -5.75 0.84
N THR A 6 -0.47 -6.85 0.50
CA THR A 6 0.74 -7.30 1.18
C THR A 6 1.96 -6.65 0.53
N GLY A 7 2.94 -6.23 1.35
CA GLY A 7 4.09 -5.47 0.85
C GLY A 7 3.76 -4.01 0.53
N GLY A 8 2.77 -3.43 1.22
CA GLY A 8 2.24 -2.10 0.94
C GLY A 8 3.22 -0.94 1.18
N ALA A 9 4.32 -1.17 1.90
CA ALA A 9 5.40 -0.20 2.09
C ALA A 9 6.55 -0.39 1.07
N GLY A 10 6.44 -1.33 0.14
CA GLY A 10 7.36 -1.49 -0.99
C GLY A 10 7.05 -0.57 -2.15
N PHE A 11 7.97 -0.46 -3.13
CA PHE A 11 7.82 0.45 -4.28
C PHE A 11 6.50 0.24 -5.03
N ILE A 12 6.19 -1.00 -5.44
CA ILE A 12 4.95 -1.27 -6.18
C ILE A 12 3.72 -1.19 -5.27
N GLY A 13 3.84 -1.73 -4.05
CA GLY A 13 2.74 -1.80 -3.10
C GLY A 13 2.20 -0.42 -2.74
N SER A 14 3.07 0.55 -2.47
CA SER A 14 2.65 1.91 -2.10
C SER A 14 1.93 2.63 -3.22
N HIS A 15 2.46 2.58 -4.45
CA HIS A 15 1.84 3.22 -5.61
C HIS A 15 0.51 2.55 -5.99
N LEU A 16 0.38 1.23 -5.76
CA LEU A 16 -0.89 0.53 -5.94
C LEU A 16 -1.90 0.92 -4.87
N CYS A 17 -1.48 1.10 -3.62
CA CYS A 17 -2.33 1.64 -2.56
C CYS A 17 -2.89 3.01 -2.97
N ASP A 18 -2.02 3.93 -3.40
CA ASP A 18 -2.41 5.28 -3.83
C ASP A 18 -3.43 5.23 -4.98
N LEU A 19 -3.15 4.44 -6.03
CA LEU A 19 -4.05 4.28 -7.18
C LEU A 19 -5.44 3.78 -6.77
N LEU A 20 -5.52 2.77 -5.90
CA LEU A 20 -6.81 2.22 -5.48
C LEU A 20 -7.56 3.17 -4.54
N LEU A 21 -6.85 3.93 -3.71
CA LEU A 21 -7.44 4.98 -2.88
C LEU A 21 -8.04 6.08 -3.76
N GLU A 22 -7.32 6.55 -4.79
CA GLU A 22 -7.80 7.53 -5.77
C GLU A 22 -9.06 7.06 -6.52
N GLN A 23 -9.19 5.75 -6.75
CA GLN A 23 -10.38 5.13 -7.35
C GLN A 23 -11.55 4.94 -6.36
N GLY A 24 -11.43 5.43 -5.12
CA GLY A 24 -12.48 5.35 -4.10
C GLY A 24 -12.61 3.98 -3.44
N HIS A 25 -11.56 3.17 -3.46
CA HIS A 25 -11.52 1.90 -2.72
C HIS A 25 -11.03 2.08 -1.29
N GLN A 26 -11.42 1.17 -0.40
CA GLN A 26 -10.84 1.06 0.93
C GLN A 26 -9.67 0.08 0.87
N VAL A 27 -8.48 0.55 1.25
CA VAL A 27 -7.24 -0.23 1.19
C VAL A 27 -6.69 -0.44 2.59
N ILE A 28 -6.26 -1.66 2.88
CA ILE A 28 -5.44 -2.01 4.05
C ILE A 28 -4.08 -2.46 3.51
N ALA A 29 -3.01 -1.77 3.89
CA ALA A 29 -1.64 -2.17 3.60
C ALA A 29 -1.08 -2.99 4.77
N MET A 30 -0.50 -4.16 4.48
CA MET A 30 0.21 -5.00 5.46
C MET A 30 1.65 -5.18 5.00
N ASP A 31 2.60 -4.81 5.85
CA ASP A 31 4.03 -4.92 5.57
C ASP A 31 4.80 -5.23 6.85
N ASN A 32 5.91 -5.97 6.74
CA ASN A 32 6.80 -6.28 7.84
C ASN A 32 8.09 -5.44 7.84
N LEU A 33 8.24 -4.55 6.85
CA LEU A 33 9.32 -3.59 6.68
C LEU A 33 10.74 -4.20 6.52
N ILE A 34 10.86 -5.47 6.13
CA ILE A 34 12.19 -6.07 5.87
C ILE A 34 12.86 -5.43 4.66
N THR A 35 12.09 -5.15 3.60
CA THR A 35 12.54 -4.41 2.40
C THR A 35 11.67 -3.18 2.10
N GLY A 36 10.55 -3.02 2.82
CA GLY A 36 9.69 -1.84 2.77
C GLY A 36 10.33 -0.64 3.46
N SER A 37 9.79 0.55 3.18
CA SER A 37 10.27 1.81 3.76
C SER A 37 9.09 2.64 4.24
N GLU A 38 9.15 3.16 5.46
CA GLU A 38 8.14 4.08 5.99
C GLU A 38 7.99 5.35 5.13
N ARG A 39 9.03 5.74 4.38
CA ARG A 39 8.95 6.87 3.43
C ARG A 39 7.94 6.65 2.29
N ASN A 40 7.55 5.40 2.05
CA ASN A 40 6.55 5.04 1.04
C ASN A 40 5.12 5.06 1.61
N ILE A 41 4.93 5.44 2.88
CA ILE A 41 3.63 5.56 3.54
C ILE A 41 3.37 7.06 3.72
N ALA A 42 2.37 7.59 3.01
CA ALA A 42 2.01 9.02 2.99
C ALA A 42 1.01 9.39 4.10
#